data_AF-A0A5B6UUP0-F1
#
_entry.id   AF-A0A5B6UUP0-F1
#
_cell.length_a   1.000
_cell.length_b   1.000
_cell.length_c   1.000
_cell.angle_alpha   90.00
_cell.angle_beta   90.00
_cell.angle_gamma   90.00
#
_symmetry.space_group_name_H-M   'P 1'
#
loop_
_entity.id
_entity.type
_entity.pdbx_description
1 polymer ?
#
loop_
_entity_poly.entity_id
_entity_poly.type
_entity_poly.pdbx_seq_one_letter_code
_entity_poly.pdbx_strand_id
1 'polypeptide(L)'
;MMSFRNISMYYFVCVAVHGITLSNAATFSIQNNCPYTVWAAAAPGGGRQLDHGQVWDLNVSSGVGGARIWARTGCEFNESGQGKCQTGDCGGLLQCQGYGLPPNTLAEYTLNQFDGMDFFDISLVDGFNVPMEFSPASGGCNRGIKCTSQIVGQCPSELQTPGGCNNPCTVFKTDEYCCNSGKCGPTNFSSFFKERCPDAYSYPKDDETSTFTCPTATNYKLAKMKLESLSPFFFPFVALCFTVATAATFTIRNNCSYTVWAAAVAASAGGGGKRLESGATWNLNVMPGTRGARIWARTNCQFDEAGRGRCKTGDCGGRLKCKAYGKPPNTLAEFALNQYKNLDFFHISLVDGYNVPMEFSPTSGLCKKGIQCTADIVRQCPKELKAPGGCNNPCTVFKTQQYCCYYGKCGPTDFSKFFKARCPNA
;
A
#
# COMPACT_ATOMS: atom_id res chain seq x y z
N MET A 1 4.21 47.76 80.55
CA MET A 1 3.59 48.88 79.82
C MET A 1 4.33 49.03 78.50
N MET A 2 3.60 49.09 77.38
CA MET A 2 4.05 49.43 76.00
C MET A 2 4.88 48.34 75.28
N SER A 3 4.28 47.55 74.38
CA SER A 3 3.77 47.87 73.03
C SER A 3 4.90 48.18 72.05
N PHE A 4 5.19 47.23 71.15
CA PHE A 4 5.75 47.53 69.84
C PHE A 4 5.05 46.71 68.75
N ARG A 5 4.71 47.45 67.69
CA ARG A 5 3.76 47.14 66.63
C ARG A 5 4.34 46.16 65.62
N ASN A 6 3.48 45.28 65.10
CA ASN A 6 3.71 44.47 63.90
C ASN A 6 4.12 45.35 62.71
N ILE A 7 5.31 45.09 62.16
CA ILE A 7 5.72 45.59 60.85
C ILE A 7 5.53 44.43 59.87
N SER A 8 4.57 44.60 58.96
CA SER A 8 4.35 43.70 57.83
C SER A 8 5.45 43.93 56.79
N MET A 9 6.30 42.93 56.56
CA MET A 9 7.30 42.92 55.50
C MET A 9 6.87 41.87 54.47
N TYR A 10 6.21 42.32 53.41
CA TYR A 10 5.83 41.47 52.28
C TYR A 10 7.10 41.02 51.55
N TYR A 11 7.50 39.76 51.75
CA TYR A 11 8.43 39.07 50.86
C TYR A 11 7.69 38.71 49.57
N PHE A 12 8.00 39.40 48.47
CA PHE A 12 7.62 38.97 47.13
C PHE A 12 8.43 37.71 46.77
N VAL A 13 7.83 36.54 46.95
CA VAL A 13 8.36 35.29 46.39
C VAL A 13 7.99 35.30 44.90
N CYS A 14 8.95 35.64 44.04
CA CYS A 14 8.86 35.35 42.61
C CYS A 14 8.89 33.83 42.42
N VAL A 15 7.72 33.19 42.45
CA VAL A 15 7.58 31.81 41.98
C VAL A 15 7.75 31.86 40.47
N ALA A 16 8.93 31.46 39.98
CA ALA A 16 9.11 31.13 38.58
C ALA A 16 8.23 29.92 38.26
N VAL A 17 7.02 30.19 37.77
CA VAL A 17 6.15 29.18 37.18
C VAL A 17 6.85 28.69 35.92
N HIS A 18 7.72 27.69 36.08
CA HIS A 18 8.12 26.83 34.98
C HIS A 18 6.84 26.14 34.55
N GLY A 19 6.31 26.55 33.40
CA GLY A 19 5.21 25.83 32.78
C GLY A 19 5.64 24.36 32.65
N ILE A 20 4.98 23.48 33.40
CA ILE A 20 5.13 22.05 33.22
C ILE A 20 4.51 21.75 31.86
N THR A 21 5.33 21.72 30.81
CA THR A 21 4.92 21.17 29.52
C THR A 21 4.73 19.67 29.76
N LEU A 22 3.48 19.23 29.91
CA LEU A 22 3.13 17.83 29.80
C LEU A 22 3.54 17.37 28.40
N SER A 23 4.71 16.72 28.27
CA SER A 23 5.12 16.13 27.01
C SER A 23 4.20 14.94 26.75
N ASN A 24 3.32 15.04 25.77
CA ASN A 24 2.48 13.92 25.35
C ASN A 24 3.36 12.85 24.68
N ALA A 25 3.86 11.89 25.46
CA ALA A 25 4.62 10.76 24.95
C ALA A 25 3.68 9.77 24.23
N ALA A 26 4.18 9.16 23.16
CA ALA A 26 3.51 8.05 22.47
C ALA A 26 4.13 6.72 22.93
N THR A 27 3.29 5.73 23.16
CA THR A 27 3.72 4.35 23.44
C THR A 27 3.59 3.50 22.18
N PHE A 28 4.67 2.80 21.83
CA PHE A 28 4.74 1.83 20.75
C PHE A 28 4.81 0.42 21.33
N SER A 29 3.75 -0.37 21.15
CA SER A 29 3.73 -1.78 21.57
C SER A 29 4.25 -2.67 20.45
N ILE A 30 5.51 -3.12 20.57
CA ILE A 30 6.23 -3.86 19.55
C ILE A 30 6.15 -5.36 19.86
N GLN A 31 5.40 -6.11 19.05
CA GLN A 31 5.13 -7.53 19.28
C GLN A 31 5.78 -8.41 18.22
N ASN A 32 6.52 -9.44 18.66
CA ASN A 32 7.01 -10.46 17.75
C ASN A 32 5.99 -11.61 17.61
N ASN A 33 5.33 -11.69 16.46
CA ASN A 33 4.48 -12.84 16.10
C ASN A 33 5.15 -13.78 15.06
N CYS A 34 6.44 -13.59 14.76
CA CYS A 34 7.19 -14.53 13.94
C CYS A 34 7.31 -15.88 14.66
N PRO A 35 7.36 -17.01 13.94
CA PRO A 35 7.67 -18.32 14.52
C PRO A 35 9.16 -18.47 14.89
N TYR A 36 9.90 -17.37 14.95
CA TYR A 36 11.33 -17.31 15.22
C TYR A 36 11.63 -16.03 16.02
N THR A 37 12.74 -16.03 16.75
CA THR A 37 13.24 -14.87 17.47
C THR A 37 13.62 -13.75 16.52
N VAL A 38 13.28 -12.53 16.90
CA VAL A 38 13.75 -11.30 16.25
C VAL A 38 14.41 -10.40 17.29
N TRP A 39 15.33 -9.55 16.86
CA TRP A 39 15.87 -8.49 17.70
C TRP A 39 15.28 -7.18 17.24
N ALA A 40 14.20 -6.76 17.90
CA ALA A 40 13.60 -5.45 17.66
C ALA A 40 14.64 -4.35 17.91
N ALA A 41 14.54 -3.30 17.12
CA ALA A 41 15.43 -2.16 17.15
C ALA A 41 14.64 -0.88 16.93
N ALA A 42 15.07 0.20 17.59
CA ALA A 42 14.46 1.51 17.48
C ALA A 42 15.55 2.59 17.55
N ALA A 43 15.42 3.61 16.72
CA ALA A 43 16.27 4.79 16.73
C ALA A 43 15.36 6.04 16.68
N PRO A 44 15.22 6.79 17.79
CA PRO A 44 15.75 6.49 19.13
C PRO A 44 15.00 5.32 19.81
N GLY A 45 15.65 4.63 20.75
CA GLY A 45 14.99 3.63 21.61
C GLY A 45 15.82 2.40 21.96
N GLY A 46 16.87 2.10 21.20
CA GLY A 46 17.77 0.97 21.47
C GLY A 46 17.33 -0.31 20.79
N GLY A 47 17.38 -1.45 21.49
CA GLY A 47 16.94 -2.72 20.92
C GLY A 47 16.73 -3.82 21.96
N ARG A 48 15.97 -4.85 21.58
CA ARG A 48 15.58 -5.93 22.49
C ARG A 48 15.36 -7.23 21.73
N GLN A 49 15.84 -8.34 22.27
CA GLN A 49 15.46 -9.67 21.79
C GLN A 49 14.00 -9.93 22.14
N LEU A 50 13.22 -10.36 21.14
CA LEU A 50 11.84 -10.77 21.28
C LEU A 50 11.67 -12.18 20.70
N ASP A 51 11.42 -13.15 21.56
CA ASP A 51 10.97 -14.47 21.14
C ASP A 51 9.50 -14.44 20.70
N HIS A 52 9.00 -15.54 20.16
CA HIS A 52 7.61 -15.63 19.70
C HIS A 52 6.62 -15.26 20.81
N GLY A 53 5.71 -14.34 20.50
CA GLY A 53 4.67 -13.84 21.40
C GLY A 53 5.11 -12.73 22.35
N GLN A 54 6.41 -12.44 22.45
CA GLN A 54 6.90 -11.38 23.35
C GLN A 54 6.60 -9.98 22.81
N VAL A 55 6.46 -9.04 23.76
CA VAL A 55 6.12 -7.64 23.52
C VAL A 55 7.16 -6.73 24.17
N TRP A 56 7.49 -5.64 23.49
CA TRP A 56 8.25 -4.52 24.02
C TRP A 56 7.46 -3.23 23.87
N ASP A 57 7.06 -2.65 25.00
CA ASP A 57 6.49 -1.31 25.00
C ASP A 57 7.61 -0.27 25.06
N LEU A 58 7.73 0.52 23.99
CA LEU A 58 8.68 1.61 23.83
C LEU A 58 7.96 2.94 24.00
N ASN A 59 8.39 3.75 24.95
CA ASN A 59 7.88 5.12 25.14
C ASN A 59 8.77 6.11 24.41
N VAL A 60 8.16 6.97 23.59
CA VAL A 60 8.87 7.96 22.79
C VAL A 60 8.31 9.35 23.10
N SER A 61 9.20 10.29 23.38
CA SER A 61 8.85 11.68 23.65
C SER A 61 8.20 12.34 22.43
N SER A 62 7.30 13.30 22.69
CA SER A 62 6.73 14.17 21.64
C SER A 62 7.81 14.97 20.91
N GLY A 63 7.57 15.33 19.65
CA GLY A 63 8.44 16.21 18.87
C GLY A 63 9.65 15.52 18.23
N VAL A 64 9.78 14.20 18.37
CA VAL A 64 10.83 13.42 17.71
C VAL A 64 10.56 13.35 16.20
N GLY A 65 11.61 13.50 15.38
CA GLY A 65 11.52 13.32 13.94
C GLY A 65 12.56 12.37 13.36
N GLY A 66 12.21 11.76 12.22
CA GLY A 66 13.04 10.77 11.54
C GLY A 66 13.22 9.47 12.32
N ALA A 67 12.30 9.12 13.22
CA ALA A 67 12.45 7.94 14.03
C ALA A 67 12.08 6.66 13.28
N ARG A 68 12.74 5.56 13.64
CA ARG A 68 12.56 4.25 12.99
C ARG A 68 12.44 3.13 14.00
N ILE A 69 11.55 2.17 13.72
CA ILE A 69 11.50 0.87 14.37
C ILE A 69 11.63 -0.22 13.29
N TRP A 70 12.45 -1.24 13.54
CA TRP A 70 12.63 -2.37 12.63
C TRP A 70 12.94 -3.68 13.36
N ALA A 71 12.80 -4.80 12.66
CA ALA A 71 13.19 -6.11 13.15
C ALA A 71 14.55 -6.53 12.56
N ARG A 72 15.41 -7.11 13.40
CA ARG A 72 16.66 -7.75 12.98
C ARG A 72 16.55 -9.26 13.08
N THR A 73 17.25 -9.97 12.21
CA THR A 73 17.19 -11.44 12.12
C THR A 73 18.59 -12.05 12.08
N GLY A 74 18.71 -13.30 12.54
CA GLY A 74 19.98 -14.03 12.57
C GLY A 74 21.05 -13.30 13.36
N CYS A 75 20.73 -12.87 14.59
CA CYS A 75 21.66 -12.13 15.43
C CYS A 75 22.31 -13.02 16.48
N GLU A 76 23.57 -12.70 16.77
CA GLU A 76 24.32 -13.24 17.90
C GLU A 76 24.99 -12.08 18.62
N PHE A 77 24.83 -12.01 19.94
CA PHE A 77 25.42 -10.98 20.80
C PHE A 77 26.12 -11.63 21.99
N ASN A 78 27.24 -11.04 22.41
CA ASN A 78 27.91 -11.37 23.66
C ASN A 78 27.21 -10.72 24.87
N GLU A 79 27.70 -10.99 26.07
CA GLU A 79 27.15 -10.45 27.32
C GLU A 79 27.18 -8.92 27.41
N SER A 80 28.11 -8.27 26.69
CA SER A 80 28.18 -6.80 26.58
C SER A 80 27.23 -6.23 25.52
N GLY A 81 26.41 -7.06 24.88
CA GLY A 81 25.49 -6.65 23.83
C GLY A 81 26.16 -6.29 22.51
N GLN A 82 27.39 -6.78 22.27
CA GLN A 82 28.12 -6.59 21.01
C GLN A 82 28.09 -7.87 20.19
N GLY A 83 27.98 -7.75 18.87
CA GLY A 83 27.78 -8.90 18.00
C GLY A 83 27.44 -8.51 16.58
N LYS A 84 26.57 -9.29 15.92
CA LYS A 84 26.16 -9.04 14.54
C LYS A 84 24.80 -9.65 14.24
N CYS A 85 24.02 -8.98 13.40
CA CYS A 85 22.82 -9.51 12.77
C CYS A 85 23.00 -9.76 11.27
N GLN A 86 22.26 -10.73 10.72
CA GLN A 86 22.21 -10.99 9.29
C GLN A 86 21.50 -9.88 8.51
N THR A 87 20.38 -9.37 9.05
CA THR A 87 19.62 -8.25 8.45
C THR A 87 19.34 -7.17 9.48
N GLY A 88 19.39 -5.90 9.11
CA GLY A 88 19.03 -4.78 9.99
C GLY A 88 20.08 -4.47 11.06
N ASP A 89 21.30 -4.97 10.95
CA ASP A 89 22.37 -4.74 11.92
C ASP A 89 22.65 -3.24 12.09
N CYS A 90 22.81 -2.77 13.33
CA CYS A 90 22.99 -1.35 13.66
C CYS A 90 24.37 -1.07 14.23
N GLY A 91 25.41 -1.58 13.55
CA GLY A 91 26.81 -1.41 13.95
C GLY A 91 27.27 -2.44 14.98
N GLY A 92 26.69 -3.64 14.95
CA GLY A 92 27.02 -4.74 15.85
C GLY A 92 26.57 -4.54 17.29
N LEU A 93 25.57 -3.68 17.54
CA LEU A 93 25.07 -3.39 18.88
C LEU A 93 23.67 -3.97 19.11
N LEU A 94 23.42 -4.57 20.26
CA LEU A 94 22.08 -4.96 20.69
C LEU A 94 21.22 -3.71 20.89
N GLN A 95 21.77 -2.70 21.56
CA GLN A 95 21.15 -1.39 21.80
C GLN A 95 21.54 -0.41 20.69
N CYS A 96 20.70 -0.31 19.65
CA CYS A 96 20.98 0.54 18.50
C CYS A 96 21.09 2.03 18.87
N GLN A 97 22.12 2.68 18.36
CA GLN A 97 22.36 4.14 18.51
C GLN A 97 22.12 4.91 17.20
N GLY A 98 21.76 4.20 16.14
CA GLY A 98 21.50 4.74 14.80
C GLY A 98 20.74 3.70 13.97
N TYR A 99 20.56 4.00 12.68
CA TYR A 99 19.77 3.15 11.78
C TYR A 99 20.48 1.84 11.46
N GLY A 100 19.67 0.81 11.16
CA GLY A 100 20.17 -0.49 10.74
C GLY A 100 20.54 -0.53 9.25
N LEU A 101 21.41 -1.48 8.90
CA LEU A 101 21.80 -1.77 7.52
C LEU A 101 20.68 -2.50 6.75
N PRO A 102 20.42 -2.13 5.48
CA PRO A 102 19.54 -2.88 4.59
C PRO A 102 19.93 -4.37 4.40
N PRO A 103 18.97 -5.27 4.12
CA PRO A 103 17.55 -4.99 4.02
C PRO A 103 16.87 -4.98 5.39
N ASN A 104 16.03 -3.97 5.64
CA ASN A 104 15.18 -3.92 6.83
C ASN A 104 13.83 -3.28 6.50
N THR A 105 12.74 -3.96 6.85
CA THR A 105 11.40 -3.37 6.78
C THR A 105 11.28 -2.32 7.87
N LEU A 106 11.02 -1.07 7.51
CA LEU A 106 10.98 0.05 8.45
C LEU A 106 9.55 0.43 8.80
N ALA A 107 9.30 0.70 10.07
CA ALA A 107 8.24 1.60 10.51
C ALA A 107 8.89 2.96 10.78
N GLU A 108 8.59 3.96 9.97
CA GLU A 108 9.11 5.32 10.14
C GLU A 108 8.04 6.21 10.75
N TYR A 109 8.43 7.12 11.64
CA TYR A 109 7.50 8.04 12.26
C TYR A 109 8.15 9.34 12.72
N THR A 110 7.33 10.38 12.78
CA THR A 110 7.69 11.73 13.21
C THR A 110 6.50 12.27 14.01
N LEU A 111 6.70 12.51 15.31
CA LEU A 111 5.63 12.82 16.27
C LEU A 111 5.47 14.33 16.46
N ASN A 112 4.22 14.77 16.60
CA ASN A 112 3.83 16.16 16.89
C ASN A 112 4.56 17.21 16.05
N GLN A 113 4.32 17.17 14.74
CA GLN A 113 4.96 18.08 13.79
C GLN A 113 3.97 19.10 13.25
N PHE A 114 3.68 19.03 11.94
CA PHE A 114 2.79 19.96 11.27
C PHE A 114 1.36 19.77 11.78
N ASP A 115 0.75 20.87 12.21
CA ASP A 115 -0.65 20.95 12.66
C ASP A 115 -1.01 20.02 13.83
N GLY A 116 -0.04 19.73 14.72
CA GLY A 116 -0.27 18.84 15.86
C GLY A 116 -0.58 17.40 15.45
N MET A 117 -0.02 16.96 14.31
CA MET A 117 -0.17 15.62 13.78
C MET A 117 1.12 14.82 13.89
N ASP A 118 0.96 13.52 14.11
CA ASP A 118 1.98 12.52 13.89
C ASP A 118 1.94 12.08 12.41
N PHE A 119 3.12 11.85 11.84
CA PHE A 119 3.30 11.29 10.51
C PHE A 119 3.98 9.93 10.65
N PHE A 120 3.47 8.92 9.97
CA PHE A 120 4.01 7.57 10.06
C PHE A 120 3.80 6.78 8.78
N ASP A 121 4.68 5.81 8.55
CA ASP A 121 4.68 4.98 7.36
C ASP A 121 5.37 3.62 7.59
N ILE A 122 5.14 2.69 6.65
CA ILE A 122 6.05 1.56 6.46
C ILE A 122 6.89 1.86 5.22
N SER A 123 8.20 1.65 5.31
CA SER A 123 9.13 1.92 4.22
C SER A 123 9.94 0.70 3.82
N LEU A 124 9.98 0.47 2.51
CA LEU A 124 10.77 -0.57 1.83
C LEU A 124 11.89 0.05 0.98
N VAL A 125 12.17 1.34 1.18
CA VAL A 125 13.29 2.07 0.54
C VAL A 125 14.63 1.47 0.97
N ASP A 126 14.70 0.97 2.20
CA ASP A 126 15.85 0.23 2.74
C ASP A 126 15.65 -1.30 2.64
N GLY A 127 14.73 -1.76 1.78
CA GLY A 127 14.47 -3.17 1.51
C GLY A 127 13.44 -3.82 2.44
N PHE A 128 13.37 -5.15 2.40
CA PHE A 128 12.40 -5.95 3.16
C PHE A 128 13.09 -7.18 3.76
N ASN A 129 12.83 -7.46 5.03
CA ASN A 129 13.27 -8.68 5.70
C ASN A 129 12.12 -9.39 6.42
N VAL A 130 11.40 -8.68 7.28
CA VAL A 130 10.31 -9.20 8.10
C VAL A 130 9.00 -8.50 7.73
N PRO A 131 7.88 -9.22 7.55
CA PRO A 131 6.59 -8.58 7.32
C PRO A 131 6.13 -7.79 8.55
N MET A 132 5.50 -6.64 8.33
CA MET A 132 5.19 -5.67 9.38
C MET A 132 3.77 -5.12 9.24
N GLU A 133 3.10 -4.95 10.37
CA GLU A 133 1.93 -4.12 10.58
C GLU A 133 2.32 -2.99 11.54
N PHE A 134 1.92 -1.78 11.20
CA PHE A 134 2.10 -0.57 11.99
C PHE A 134 0.77 0.17 12.06
N SER A 135 0.10 0.06 13.20
CA SER A 135 -1.28 0.52 13.37
C SER A 135 -1.42 1.42 14.59
N PRO A 136 -2.23 2.49 14.54
CA PRO A 136 -2.59 3.23 15.74
C PRO A 136 -3.41 2.35 16.69
N ALA A 137 -3.23 2.55 17.98
CA ALA A 137 -3.89 1.85 19.08
C ALA A 137 -4.76 2.79 19.94
N SER A 138 -4.67 4.11 19.75
CA SER A 138 -5.48 5.10 20.46
C SER A 138 -5.64 6.41 19.65
N GLY A 139 -6.17 7.47 20.28
CA GLY A 139 -6.21 8.82 19.72
C GLY A 139 -7.23 9.04 18.60
N GLY A 140 -8.25 8.17 18.48
CA GLY A 140 -9.29 8.29 17.46
C GLY A 140 -8.81 8.01 16.03
N CYS A 141 -7.57 7.52 15.87
CA CYS A 141 -6.98 7.14 14.61
C CYS A 141 -7.14 5.63 14.39
N ASN A 142 -7.71 5.22 13.25
CA ASN A 142 -8.08 3.83 12.99
C ASN A 142 -7.43 3.24 11.74
N ARG A 143 -6.61 4.01 11.01
CA ARG A 143 -5.98 3.58 9.76
C ARG A 143 -4.55 3.16 10.05
N GLY A 144 -4.28 1.86 10.07
CA GLY A 144 -2.94 1.29 10.12
C GLY A 144 -2.39 0.92 8.74
N ILE A 145 -1.16 0.44 8.73
CA ILE A 145 -0.35 0.12 7.55
C ILE A 145 0.09 -1.33 7.66
N LYS A 146 0.01 -2.08 6.56
CA LYS A 146 0.39 -3.50 6.53
C LYS A 146 1.23 -3.80 5.30
N CYS A 147 2.40 -4.41 5.53
CA CYS A 147 3.23 -5.01 4.50
C CYS A 147 3.50 -6.47 4.88
N THR A 148 2.59 -7.36 4.46
CA THR A 148 2.54 -8.75 4.91
C THR A 148 2.83 -9.77 3.81
N SER A 149 3.11 -9.31 2.59
CA SER A 149 3.40 -10.17 1.44
C SER A 149 4.70 -10.97 1.62
N GLN A 150 4.78 -12.12 0.94
CA GLN A 150 5.98 -12.99 0.93
C GLN A 150 7.09 -12.43 0.03
N ILE A 151 7.55 -11.20 0.30
CA ILE A 151 8.53 -10.50 -0.55
C ILE A 151 9.85 -11.28 -0.65
N VAL A 152 10.38 -11.81 0.46
CA VAL A 152 11.65 -12.58 0.45
C VAL A 152 11.57 -13.77 -0.52
N GLY A 153 10.48 -14.53 -0.49
CA GLY A 153 10.30 -15.71 -1.36
C GLY A 153 9.99 -15.38 -2.83
N GLN A 154 9.70 -14.12 -3.14
CA GLN A 154 9.37 -13.66 -4.49
C GLN A 154 10.36 -12.62 -5.02
N CYS A 155 11.43 -12.35 -4.27
CA CYS A 155 12.36 -11.27 -4.55
C CYS A 155 13.00 -11.45 -5.93
N PRO A 156 13.07 -10.39 -6.78
CA PRO A 156 13.82 -10.44 -8.03
C PRO A 156 15.26 -10.85 -7.77
N SER A 157 15.84 -11.67 -8.64
CA SER A 157 17.20 -12.22 -8.49
C SER A 157 18.25 -11.15 -8.20
N GLU A 158 18.11 -9.99 -8.82
CA GLU A 158 19.02 -8.85 -8.74
C GLU A 158 19.01 -8.18 -7.35
N LEU A 159 17.95 -8.40 -6.57
CA LEU A 159 17.72 -7.78 -5.26
C LEU A 159 17.83 -8.78 -4.10
N GLN A 160 17.98 -10.07 -4.41
CA GLN A 160 18.06 -11.12 -3.39
C GLN A 160 19.33 -10.99 -2.55
N THR A 161 19.18 -11.22 -1.25
CA THR A 161 20.28 -11.27 -0.29
C THR A 161 19.89 -12.22 0.85
N PRO A 162 20.85 -12.81 1.61
CA PRO A 162 20.49 -13.70 2.71
C PRO A 162 19.50 -13.07 3.69
N GLY A 163 18.32 -13.69 3.82
CA GLY A 163 17.29 -13.30 4.80
C GLY A 163 16.45 -12.09 4.41
N GLY A 164 16.59 -11.55 3.19
CA GLY A 164 15.81 -10.38 2.77
C GLY A 164 15.80 -10.12 1.27
N CYS A 165 15.22 -8.98 0.92
CA CYS A 165 15.15 -8.45 -0.44
C CYS A 165 15.56 -6.97 -0.37
N ASN A 166 16.68 -6.61 -0.99
CA ASN A 166 17.16 -5.24 -1.01
C ASN A 166 16.28 -4.36 -1.91
N ASN A 167 16.24 -3.06 -1.62
CA ASN A 167 15.72 -2.09 -2.57
C ASN A 167 16.74 -1.86 -3.70
N PRO A 168 16.30 -1.54 -4.94
CA PRO A 168 17.22 -1.20 -6.03
C PRO A 168 18.17 -0.04 -5.70
N CYS A 169 17.79 0.94 -4.87
CA CYS A 169 18.73 1.99 -4.47
C CYS A 169 19.95 1.43 -3.72
N THR A 170 19.73 0.49 -2.80
CA THR A 170 20.79 -0.18 -2.04
C THR A 170 21.77 -0.93 -2.96
N VAL A 171 21.25 -1.58 -3.99
CA VAL A 171 22.03 -2.44 -4.89
C VAL A 171 22.76 -1.62 -5.95
N PHE A 172 22.02 -0.79 -6.69
CA PHE A 172 22.52 -0.13 -7.89
C PHE A 172 23.11 1.26 -7.62
N LYS A 173 22.69 1.92 -6.53
CA LYS A 173 23.20 3.24 -6.10
C LYS A 173 23.13 4.32 -7.18
N THR A 174 22.19 4.20 -8.12
CA THR A 174 21.97 5.21 -9.16
C THR A 174 20.90 6.20 -8.73
N ASP A 175 20.93 7.39 -9.33
CA ASP A 175 19.94 8.43 -9.07
C ASP A 175 18.51 8.02 -9.46
N GLU A 176 18.38 7.15 -10.45
CA GLU A 176 17.09 6.55 -10.86
C GLU A 176 16.36 5.88 -9.69
N TYR A 177 17.09 5.18 -8.82
CA TYR A 177 16.52 4.46 -7.69
C TYR A 177 16.62 5.21 -6.36
N CYS A 178 17.66 6.05 -6.20
CA CYS A 178 17.96 6.74 -4.94
C CYS A 178 17.44 8.17 -4.87
N CYS A 179 17.04 8.78 -5.98
CA CYS A 179 16.41 10.10 -6.02
C CYS A 179 17.24 11.24 -5.40
N ASN A 180 18.58 11.18 -5.44
CA ASN A 180 19.46 12.17 -4.82
C ASN A 180 19.32 13.55 -5.47
N SER A 181 19.06 13.62 -6.78
CA SER A 181 18.79 14.87 -7.52
C SER A 181 17.38 15.44 -7.26
N GLY A 182 16.56 14.74 -6.48
CA GLY A 182 15.18 15.11 -6.17
C GLY A 182 14.15 14.74 -7.25
N LYS A 183 14.57 14.27 -8.43
CA LYS A 183 13.68 13.81 -9.51
C LYS A 183 13.76 12.30 -9.66
N CYS A 184 12.70 11.60 -9.29
CA CYS A 184 12.56 10.18 -9.57
C CYS A 184 11.09 9.77 -9.60
N GLY A 185 10.81 8.57 -10.09
CA GLY A 185 9.49 8.00 -10.14
C GLY A 185 9.55 6.48 -9.99
N PRO A 186 8.41 5.79 -10.13
CA PRO A 186 8.37 4.35 -10.02
C PRO A 186 9.23 3.67 -11.11
N THR A 187 9.88 2.59 -10.72
CA THR A 187 10.69 1.72 -11.58
C THR A 187 10.13 0.30 -11.56
N ASN A 188 10.60 -0.59 -12.44
CA ASN A 188 10.18 -2.00 -12.41
C ASN A 188 10.45 -2.65 -11.05
N PHE A 189 11.55 -2.29 -10.39
CA PHE A 189 11.92 -2.82 -9.08
C PHE A 189 11.10 -2.21 -7.94
N SER A 190 10.82 -0.89 -7.95
CA SER A 190 9.96 -0.31 -6.92
C SER A 190 8.51 -0.78 -7.07
N SER A 191 8.02 -0.92 -8.31
CA SER A 191 6.70 -1.51 -8.60
C SER A 191 6.56 -2.92 -8.05
N PHE A 192 7.61 -3.75 -8.07
CA PHE A 192 7.60 -5.07 -7.43
C PHE A 192 7.23 -5.01 -5.94
N PHE A 193 7.81 -4.06 -5.19
CA PHE A 193 7.50 -3.84 -3.78
C PHE A 193 6.11 -3.24 -3.62
N LYS A 194 5.77 -2.24 -4.43
CA LYS A 194 4.50 -1.51 -4.34
C LYS A 194 3.28 -2.40 -4.61
N GLU A 195 3.37 -3.29 -5.59
CA GLU A 195 2.31 -4.27 -5.88
C GLU A 195 2.05 -5.21 -4.70
N ARG A 196 3.06 -5.48 -3.88
CA ARG A 196 3.01 -6.40 -2.74
C ARG A 196 2.65 -5.72 -1.43
N CYS A 197 3.04 -4.46 -1.29
CA CYS A 197 2.77 -3.62 -0.12
C CYS A 197 2.33 -2.23 -0.60
N PRO A 198 1.06 -2.08 -1.04
CA PRO A 198 0.59 -0.83 -1.65
C PRO A 198 0.63 0.39 -0.72
N ASP A 199 0.54 0.14 0.59
CA ASP A 199 0.55 1.18 1.62
C ASP A 199 1.98 1.59 2.05
N ALA A 200 3.02 0.89 1.59
CA ALA A 200 4.39 1.15 1.98
C ALA A 200 5.14 1.97 0.93
N TYR A 201 6.12 2.77 1.36
CA TYR A 201 7.06 3.41 0.46
C TYR A 201 7.87 2.35 -0.30
N SER A 202 7.84 2.44 -1.62
CA SER A 202 8.62 1.55 -2.49
C SER A 202 9.85 2.21 -3.12
N TYR A 203 9.88 3.54 -3.13
CA TYR A 203 10.99 4.39 -3.55
C TYR A 203 10.94 5.74 -2.80
N PRO A 204 12.03 6.53 -2.76
CA PRO A 204 12.14 7.72 -1.90
C PRO A 204 11.12 8.86 -2.08
N LYS A 205 10.33 8.87 -3.16
CA LYS A 205 9.34 9.92 -3.47
C LYS A 205 7.92 9.36 -3.66
N ASP A 206 7.61 8.27 -2.96
CA ASP A 206 6.33 7.56 -3.01
C ASP A 206 5.30 8.11 -1.99
N ASP A 207 5.29 9.43 -1.78
CA ASP A 207 4.56 10.08 -0.68
C ASP A 207 3.04 9.97 -0.81
N GLU A 208 2.52 10.15 -2.04
CA GLU A 208 1.09 10.29 -2.31
C GLU A 208 0.24 9.12 -1.79
N THR A 209 0.81 7.91 -1.70
CA THR A 209 0.10 6.70 -1.29
C THR A 209 0.65 6.04 -0.03
N SER A 210 1.69 6.61 0.59
CA SER A 210 2.47 5.91 1.63
C SER A 210 2.61 6.71 2.93
N THR A 211 2.26 8.00 2.94
CA THR A 211 2.26 8.81 4.18
C THR A 211 0.92 8.69 4.89
N PHE A 212 0.94 8.40 6.20
CA PHE A 212 -0.24 8.33 7.05
C PHE A 212 -0.12 9.31 8.20
N THR A 213 -1.26 9.78 8.70
CA THR A 213 -1.31 10.74 9.81
C THR A 213 -2.31 10.36 10.88
N CYS A 214 -1.96 10.67 12.13
CA CYS A 214 -2.83 10.55 13.30
C CYS A 214 -2.67 11.81 14.18
N PRO A 215 -3.65 12.16 15.01
CA PRO A 215 -3.49 13.22 16.00
C PRO A 215 -2.31 12.92 16.94
N THR A 216 -1.59 13.96 17.38
CA THR A 216 -0.57 13.82 18.43
C THR A 216 -1.13 13.11 19.67
N ALA A 217 -0.26 12.36 20.35
CA ALA A 217 -0.58 11.52 21.52
C ALA A 217 -1.32 10.21 21.18
N THR A 218 -1.37 9.85 19.90
CA THR A 218 -1.74 8.49 19.48
C THR A 218 -0.65 7.50 19.94
N ASN A 219 -1.10 6.40 20.55
CA ASN A 219 -0.26 5.22 20.80
C ASN A 219 -0.32 4.31 19.57
N TYR A 220 0.70 3.48 19.39
CA TYR A 220 0.82 2.62 18.23
C TYR A 220 1.11 1.18 18.62
N LYS A 221 0.71 0.26 17.75
CA LYS A 221 1.05 -1.15 17.80
C LYS A 221 1.84 -1.52 16.56
N LEU A 222 2.98 -2.17 16.78
CA LEU A 222 3.73 -2.84 15.73
C LEU A 222 3.64 -4.34 15.95
N ALA A 223 3.26 -5.07 14.92
CA ALA A 223 3.23 -6.52 14.97
C ALA A 223 3.57 -7.10 13.62
N LYS A 224 4.16 -8.30 13.57
CA LYS A 224 4.03 -9.13 12.36
C LYS A 224 2.61 -9.71 12.32
N MET A 225 1.99 -9.75 11.14
CA MET A 225 0.83 -10.63 10.92
C MET A 225 1.31 -12.05 10.60
N LYS A 226 0.67 -13.05 11.23
CA LYS A 226 0.81 -14.45 10.84
C LYS A 226 0.49 -14.55 9.35
N LEU A 227 1.46 -14.97 8.54
CA LEU A 227 1.18 -15.47 7.19
C LEU A 227 0.29 -16.70 7.40
N GLU A 228 -1.01 -16.58 7.17
CA GLU A 228 -1.92 -17.72 7.31
C GLU A 228 -1.52 -18.79 6.29
N SER A 229 -0.77 -19.80 6.73
CA SER A 229 -0.77 -21.09 6.04
C SER A 229 -2.08 -21.77 6.41
N LEU A 230 -3.00 -21.86 5.46
CA LEU A 230 -4.17 -22.73 5.56
C LEU A 230 -3.67 -24.16 5.76
N SER A 231 -3.72 -24.66 7.00
CA SER A 231 -3.54 -26.08 7.30
C SER A 231 -4.76 -26.54 8.10
N PRO A 232 -5.44 -27.63 7.68
CA PRO A 232 -6.64 -28.10 8.33
C PRO A 232 -6.25 -29.06 9.46
N PHE A 233 -6.13 -28.57 10.68
CA PHE A 233 -6.15 -29.46 11.84
C PHE A 233 -7.20 -29.00 12.86
N PHE A 234 -8.19 -29.88 12.99
CA PHE A 234 -9.25 -29.93 13.99
C PHE A 234 -8.73 -29.64 15.40
N PHE A 235 -9.33 -28.67 16.09
CA PHE A 235 -9.52 -28.70 17.55
C PHE A 235 -10.88 -28.08 17.89
N PRO A 236 -11.60 -28.59 18.91
CA PRO A 236 -13.04 -28.40 19.05
C PRO A 236 -13.41 -27.17 19.90
N PHE A 237 -14.53 -26.57 19.52
CA PHE A 237 -15.47 -25.77 20.35
C PHE A 237 -14.88 -24.76 21.36
N VAL A 238 -14.60 -23.55 20.87
CA VAL A 238 -14.90 -22.31 21.60
C VAL A 238 -15.67 -21.41 20.64
N ALA A 239 -16.96 -21.19 20.93
CA ALA A 239 -17.82 -20.32 20.14
C ALA A 239 -17.40 -18.85 20.33
N LEU A 240 -16.43 -18.39 19.54
CA LEU A 240 -16.27 -16.97 19.24
C LEU A 240 -17.24 -16.61 18.12
N CYS A 241 -17.96 -15.51 18.31
CA CYS A 241 -18.81 -14.92 17.29
C CYS A 241 -17.93 -14.39 16.15
N PHE A 242 -17.59 -15.26 15.19
CA PHE A 242 -16.89 -14.87 13.96
C PHE A 242 -17.88 -14.15 13.05
N THR A 243 -17.62 -12.88 12.76
CA THR A 243 -18.23 -12.20 11.63
C THR A 243 -17.70 -12.86 10.35
N VAL A 244 -18.50 -13.75 9.77
CA VAL A 244 -18.17 -14.39 8.48
C VAL A 244 -18.25 -13.31 7.41
N ALA A 245 -17.12 -12.76 7.00
CA ALA A 245 -17.04 -11.81 5.90
C ALA A 245 -17.35 -12.55 4.59
N THR A 246 -18.50 -12.25 3.97
CA THR A 246 -18.92 -12.90 2.72
C THR A 246 -18.25 -12.25 1.52
N ALA A 247 -17.75 -13.07 0.58
CA ALA A 247 -17.19 -12.56 -0.68
C ALA A 247 -18.26 -11.87 -1.51
N ALA A 248 -17.91 -10.76 -2.17
CA ALA A 248 -18.77 -10.14 -3.16
C ALA A 248 -18.68 -10.90 -4.49
N THR A 249 -19.82 -11.17 -5.11
CA THR A 249 -19.89 -11.87 -6.40
C THR A 249 -20.05 -10.87 -7.54
N PHE A 250 -19.07 -10.80 -8.42
CA PHE A 250 -19.13 -10.04 -9.66
C PHE A 250 -19.64 -10.93 -10.78
N THR A 251 -20.73 -10.53 -11.43
CA THR A 251 -21.24 -11.21 -12.62
C THR A 251 -20.80 -10.42 -13.85
N ILE A 252 -19.76 -10.89 -14.53
CA ILE A 252 -19.30 -10.31 -15.79
C ILE A 252 -20.11 -10.94 -16.93
N ARG A 253 -20.90 -10.14 -17.64
CA ARG A 253 -21.68 -10.58 -18.80
C ARG A 253 -21.21 -9.92 -20.07
N ASN A 254 -21.01 -10.71 -21.13
CA ASN A 254 -20.77 -10.15 -22.46
C ASN A 254 -22.12 -9.84 -23.13
N ASN A 255 -22.44 -8.55 -23.26
CA ASN A 255 -23.60 -8.08 -24.02
C ASN A 255 -23.23 -7.59 -25.43
N CYS A 256 -21.96 -7.66 -25.83
CA CYS A 256 -21.55 -7.35 -27.19
C CYS A 256 -21.99 -8.46 -28.15
N SER A 257 -22.25 -8.12 -29.40
CA SER A 257 -22.60 -9.09 -30.46
C SER A 257 -21.44 -10.00 -30.89
N TYR A 258 -20.25 -9.80 -30.33
CA TYR A 258 -19.01 -10.50 -30.65
C TYR A 258 -18.37 -11.08 -29.39
N THR A 259 -17.48 -12.06 -29.57
CA THR A 259 -16.73 -12.68 -28.48
C THR A 259 -15.78 -11.68 -27.81
N VAL A 260 -15.77 -11.66 -26.47
CA VAL A 260 -14.78 -10.94 -25.67
C VAL A 260 -14.03 -11.91 -24.77
N TRP A 261 -12.81 -11.54 -24.37
CA TRP A 261 -12.05 -12.28 -23.35
C TRP A 261 -11.97 -11.41 -22.11
N ALA A 262 -12.92 -11.60 -21.21
CA ALA A 262 -12.92 -10.92 -19.92
C ALA A 262 -11.63 -11.27 -19.16
N ALA A 263 -11.11 -10.29 -18.45
CA ALA A 263 -9.93 -10.39 -17.61
C ALA A 263 -10.20 -9.67 -16.30
N ALA A 264 -9.56 -10.16 -15.24
CA ALA A 264 -9.62 -9.52 -13.95
C ALA A 264 -8.27 -9.64 -13.24
N VAL A 265 -7.91 -8.64 -12.45
CA VAL A 265 -6.85 -8.73 -11.44
C VAL A 265 -7.44 -8.19 -10.14
N ALA A 266 -7.52 -9.04 -9.14
CA ALA A 266 -7.93 -8.69 -7.79
C ALA A 266 -6.95 -9.34 -6.80
N ALA A 267 -6.41 -8.54 -5.88
CA ALA A 267 -5.40 -8.97 -4.91
C ALA A 267 -5.82 -10.20 -4.08
N SER A 268 -7.13 -10.40 -3.87
CA SER A 268 -7.68 -11.48 -3.05
C SER A 268 -8.09 -12.76 -3.81
N ALA A 269 -8.31 -12.69 -5.13
CA ALA A 269 -8.80 -13.83 -5.92
C ALA A 269 -7.70 -14.47 -6.77
N GLY A 270 -6.53 -13.84 -6.87
CA GLY A 270 -5.61 -14.06 -7.98
C GLY A 270 -6.24 -13.57 -9.27
N GLY A 271 -5.45 -13.01 -10.18
CA GLY A 271 -5.98 -12.59 -11.47
C GLY A 271 -6.60 -13.74 -12.27
N GLY A 272 -7.29 -13.42 -13.35
CA GLY A 272 -8.05 -14.40 -14.12
C GLY A 272 -8.42 -13.92 -15.51
N GLY A 273 -9.19 -14.77 -16.19
CA GLY A 273 -9.79 -14.42 -17.46
C GLY A 273 -10.56 -15.59 -18.06
N LYS A 274 -11.54 -15.25 -18.89
CA LYS A 274 -12.47 -16.21 -19.50
C LYS A 274 -12.89 -15.71 -20.87
N ARG A 275 -12.91 -16.62 -21.85
CA ARG A 275 -13.54 -16.37 -23.15
C ARG A 275 -15.05 -16.37 -22.96
N LEU A 276 -15.72 -15.30 -23.40
CA LEU A 276 -17.16 -15.11 -23.28
C LEU A 276 -17.75 -14.84 -24.67
N GLU A 277 -18.59 -15.76 -25.12
CA GLU A 277 -19.46 -15.53 -26.28
C GLU A 277 -20.52 -14.47 -25.97
N SER A 278 -21.19 -13.97 -27.00
CA SER A 278 -22.35 -13.08 -26.81
C SER A 278 -23.38 -13.73 -25.88
N GLY A 279 -23.80 -13.00 -24.86
CA GLY A 279 -24.73 -13.45 -23.82
C GLY A 279 -24.11 -14.26 -22.69
N ALA A 280 -22.87 -14.73 -22.81
CA ALA A 280 -22.23 -15.58 -21.80
C ALA A 280 -21.79 -14.80 -20.55
N THR A 281 -21.71 -15.51 -19.42
CA THR A 281 -21.35 -14.95 -18.11
C THR A 281 -20.12 -15.59 -17.48
N TRP A 282 -19.45 -14.82 -16.62
CA TRP A 282 -18.39 -15.25 -15.72
C TRP A 282 -18.65 -14.68 -14.34
N ASN A 283 -18.72 -15.54 -13.33
CA ASN A 283 -18.80 -15.12 -11.94
C ASN A 283 -17.41 -15.12 -11.33
N LEU A 284 -17.07 -14.01 -10.66
CA LEU A 284 -15.84 -13.83 -9.91
C LEU A 284 -16.20 -13.50 -8.47
N ASN A 285 -15.73 -14.33 -7.53
CA ASN A 285 -15.86 -14.03 -6.10
C ASN A 285 -14.65 -13.22 -5.66
N VAL A 286 -14.90 -12.07 -5.05
CA VAL A 286 -13.86 -11.15 -4.59
C VAL A 286 -14.06 -10.91 -3.10
N MET A 287 -13.00 -11.14 -2.32
CA MET A 287 -13.09 -11.00 -0.86
C MET A 287 -13.20 -9.52 -0.45
N PRO A 288 -13.91 -9.21 0.64
CA PRO A 288 -13.89 -7.87 1.23
C PRO A 288 -12.45 -7.48 1.64
N GLY A 289 -12.14 -6.18 1.59
CA GLY A 289 -10.79 -5.66 1.81
C GLY A 289 -9.95 -5.56 0.53
N THR A 290 -10.47 -5.99 -0.63
CA THR A 290 -9.79 -5.89 -1.92
C THR A 290 -9.54 -4.44 -2.33
N ARG A 291 -8.29 -4.11 -2.73
CA ARG A 291 -7.87 -2.79 -3.23
C ARG A 291 -7.37 -2.88 -4.67
N GLY A 292 -7.58 -1.80 -5.44
CA GLY A 292 -7.00 -1.62 -6.78
C GLY A 292 -7.38 -2.72 -7.78
N ALA A 293 -8.55 -3.34 -7.63
CA ALA A 293 -8.95 -4.42 -8.52
C ALA A 293 -9.50 -3.87 -9.82
N ARG A 294 -9.22 -4.59 -10.91
CA ARG A 294 -9.59 -4.21 -12.27
C ARG A 294 -10.29 -5.37 -12.96
N ILE A 295 -11.39 -5.07 -13.65
CA ILE A 295 -12.01 -5.96 -14.64
C ILE A 295 -12.01 -5.23 -15.98
N TRP A 296 -11.65 -5.94 -17.05
CA TRP A 296 -11.68 -5.36 -18.40
C TRP A 296 -11.98 -6.42 -19.45
N ALA A 297 -12.41 -5.96 -20.62
CA ALA A 297 -12.63 -6.81 -21.79
C ALA A 297 -11.44 -6.72 -22.75
N ARG A 298 -11.13 -7.84 -23.40
CA ARG A 298 -10.11 -7.95 -24.44
C ARG A 298 -10.76 -8.40 -25.75
N THR A 299 -10.23 -7.93 -26.87
CA THR A 299 -10.80 -8.23 -28.20
C THR A 299 -9.79 -8.92 -29.12
N ASN A 300 -10.32 -9.73 -30.03
CA ASN A 300 -9.56 -10.48 -31.04
C ASN A 300 -8.37 -11.24 -30.43
N CYS A 301 -8.62 -12.04 -29.40
CA CYS A 301 -7.59 -12.84 -28.77
C CYS A 301 -7.46 -14.21 -29.43
N GLN A 302 -6.24 -14.73 -29.45
CA GLN A 302 -5.93 -16.10 -29.80
C GLN A 302 -5.07 -16.67 -28.68
N PHE A 303 -5.47 -17.84 -28.15
CA PHE A 303 -4.75 -18.54 -27.10
C PHE A 303 -4.61 -20.02 -27.49
N ASP A 304 -3.46 -20.62 -27.15
CA ASP A 304 -3.26 -22.07 -27.21
C ASP A 304 -4.00 -22.77 -26.06
N GLU A 305 -3.93 -24.11 -26.03
CA GLU A 305 -4.56 -24.92 -24.97
C GLU A 305 -4.00 -24.62 -23.57
N ALA A 306 -2.74 -24.18 -23.48
CA ALA A 306 -2.11 -23.75 -22.23
C ALA A 306 -2.52 -22.31 -21.82
N GLY A 307 -3.34 -21.63 -22.62
CA GLY A 307 -3.79 -20.26 -22.38
C GLY A 307 -2.73 -19.20 -22.67
N ARG A 308 -1.71 -19.50 -23.46
CA ARG A 308 -0.69 -18.54 -23.95
C ARG A 308 -1.08 -18.03 -25.32
N GLY A 309 -0.84 -16.75 -25.59
CA GLY A 309 -1.29 -16.16 -26.83
C GLY A 309 -1.18 -14.64 -26.85
N ARG A 310 -2.13 -13.97 -27.50
CA ARG A 310 -2.19 -12.51 -27.57
C ARG A 310 -3.60 -12.01 -27.86
N CYS A 311 -3.90 -10.81 -27.37
CA CYS A 311 -5.07 -10.03 -27.73
C CYS A 311 -4.71 -8.79 -28.55
N LYS A 312 -5.65 -8.32 -29.38
CA LYS A 312 -5.48 -7.06 -30.12
C LYS A 312 -5.58 -5.84 -29.21
N THR A 313 -6.48 -5.88 -28.21
CA THR A 313 -6.63 -4.84 -27.18
C THR A 313 -6.72 -5.46 -25.79
N GLY A 314 -6.27 -4.73 -24.76
CA GLY A 314 -6.33 -5.16 -23.37
C GLY A 314 -5.47 -6.38 -23.01
N ASP A 315 -4.50 -6.75 -23.85
CA ASP A 315 -3.64 -7.90 -23.60
C ASP A 315 -2.86 -7.76 -22.29
N CYS A 316 -2.69 -8.85 -21.54
CA CYS A 316 -2.05 -8.85 -20.22
C CYS A 316 -0.81 -9.74 -20.17
N GLY A 317 0.07 -9.57 -21.15
CA GLY A 317 1.32 -10.35 -21.27
C GLY A 317 1.10 -11.70 -21.94
N GLY A 318 0.14 -11.78 -22.86
CA GLY A 318 -0.12 -12.95 -23.67
C GLY A 318 -0.68 -14.14 -22.92
N ARG A 319 -1.49 -13.91 -21.88
CA ARG A 319 -2.09 -14.97 -21.07
C ARG A 319 -3.61 -14.85 -20.98
N LEU A 320 -4.32 -15.97 -21.10
CA LEU A 320 -5.77 -16.02 -20.90
C LEU A 320 -6.13 -15.68 -19.45
N LYS A 321 -5.39 -16.24 -18.48
CA LYS A 321 -5.50 -15.90 -17.06
C LYS A 321 -4.49 -14.79 -16.72
N CYS A 322 -4.97 -13.56 -16.63
CA CYS A 322 -4.11 -12.41 -16.36
C CYS A 322 -3.53 -12.47 -14.96
N LYS A 323 -2.27 -12.07 -14.81
CA LYS A 323 -1.62 -11.79 -13.51
C LYS A 323 -1.15 -10.35 -13.38
N ALA A 324 -1.22 -9.59 -14.47
CA ALA A 324 -0.86 -8.19 -14.57
C ALA A 324 -2.01 -7.43 -15.24
N TYR A 325 -1.99 -6.10 -15.15
CA TYR A 325 -2.97 -5.25 -15.80
C TYR A 325 -2.90 -5.35 -17.34
N GLY A 326 -4.04 -5.09 -17.98
CA GLY A 326 -4.13 -5.05 -19.43
C GLY A 326 -3.41 -3.84 -20.02
N LYS A 327 -2.79 -4.02 -21.19
CA LYS A 327 -2.17 -2.95 -21.95
C LYS A 327 -3.23 -2.06 -22.61
N PRO A 328 -3.02 -0.72 -22.61
CA PRO A 328 -3.81 0.22 -23.41
C PRO A 328 -3.88 -0.17 -24.90
N PRO A 329 -5.00 0.10 -25.59
CA PRO A 329 -6.20 0.71 -25.06
C PRO A 329 -7.12 -0.32 -24.37
N ASN A 330 -7.63 0.02 -23.17
CA ASN A 330 -8.61 -0.80 -22.47
C ASN A 330 -9.51 0.04 -21.55
N THR A 331 -10.82 -0.17 -21.69
CA THR A 331 -11.84 0.34 -20.76
C THR A 331 -11.79 -0.48 -19.48
N LEU A 332 -11.64 0.17 -18.32
CA LEU A 332 -11.48 -0.51 -17.03
C LEU A 332 -12.71 -0.32 -16.15
N ALA A 333 -13.18 -1.38 -15.51
CA ALA A 333 -13.94 -1.29 -14.27
C ALA A 333 -12.94 -1.38 -13.11
N GLU A 334 -12.77 -0.30 -12.38
CA GLU A 334 -11.88 -0.23 -11.21
C GLU A 334 -12.71 -0.24 -9.94
N PHE A 335 -12.31 -1.04 -8.96
CA PHE A 335 -13.06 -1.17 -7.72
C PHE A 335 -12.19 -1.54 -6.52
N ALA A 336 -12.70 -1.19 -5.35
CA ALA A 336 -12.17 -1.58 -4.06
C ALA A 336 -13.33 -1.86 -3.10
N LEU A 337 -13.27 -2.98 -2.38
CA LEU A 337 -14.38 -3.49 -1.57
C LEU A 337 -14.10 -3.35 -0.10
N ASN A 338 -15.11 -2.96 0.68
CA ASN A 338 -15.02 -2.78 2.13
C ASN A 338 -13.80 -1.94 2.54
N GLN A 339 -13.71 -0.74 1.99
CA GLN A 339 -12.59 0.19 2.22
C GLN A 339 -12.97 1.26 3.26
N TYR A 340 -12.73 2.54 2.96
CA TYR A 340 -13.03 3.65 3.87
C TYR A 340 -14.50 3.60 4.31
N LYS A 341 -14.73 3.64 5.64
CA LYS A 341 -16.06 3.55 6.28
C LYS A 341 -16.88 2.31 5.88
N ASN A 342 -16.22 1.19 5.59
CA ASN A 342 -16.86 -0.05 5.12
C ASN A 342 -17.66 0.14 3.82
N LEU A 343 -17.23 1.08 2.97
CA LEU A 343 -17.86 1.36 1.68
C LEU A 343 -17.12 0.63 0.55
N ASP A 344 -17.89 0.28 -0.47
CA ASP A 344 -17.38 -0.18 -1.76
C ASP A 344 -17.22 1.02 -2.69
N PHE A 345 -16.03 1.15 -3.28
CA PHE A 345 -15.70 2.18 -4.24
C PHE A 345 -15.56 1.54 -5.60
N PHE A 346 -16.23 2.10 -6.61
CA PHE A 346 -16.14 1.59 -7.96
C PHE A 346 -16.34 2.70 -8.98
N HIS A 347 -15.67 2.59 -10.12
CA HIS A 347 -15.87 3.47 -11.26
C HIS A 347 -15.47 2.79 -12.58
N ILE A 348 -15.85 3.40 -13.70
CA ILE A 348 -15.30 3.06 -15.02
C ILE A 348 -14.19 4.05 -15.31
N SER A 349 -13.01 3.58 -15.67
CA SER A 349 -11.84 4.41 -15.97
C SER A 349 -11.47 4.31 -17.44
N LEU A 350 -11.26 5.48 -18.05
CA LEU A 350 -10.77 5.64 -19.43
C LEU A 350 -9.32 6.17 -19.47
N VAL A 351 -8.63 6.16 -18.33
CA VAL A 351 -7.24 6.59 -18.22
C VAL A 351 -6.32 5.74 -19.11
N ASP A 352 -6.59 4.44 -19.19
CA ASP A 352 -5.87 3.50 -20.06
C ASP A 352 -6.46 3.42 -21.49
N GLY A 353 -7.35 4.35 -21.84
CA GLY A 353 -8.00 4.42 -23.14
C GLY A 353 -9.34 3.70 -23.18
N TYR A 354 -9.78 3.32 -24.38
CA TYR A 354 -11.09 2.72 -24.60
C TYR A 354 -11.03 1.62 -25.66
N ASN A 355 -11.64 0.48 -25.41
CA ASN A 355 -11.75 -0.59 -26.41
C ASN A 355 -13.16 -1.21 -26.49
N VAL A 356 -13.83 -1.38 -25.36
CA VAL A 356 -15.15 -2.02 -25.28
C VAL A 356 -16.07 -1.17 -24.40
N PRO A 357 -17.35 -0.94 -24.78
CA PRO A 357 -18.32 -0.28 -23.93
C PRO A 357 -18.57 -1.09 -22.66
N MET A 358 -18.79 -0.38 -21.56
CA MET A 358 -18.93 -1.01 -20.25
C MET A 358 -20.03 -0.36 -19.44
N GLU A 359 -20.71 -1.19 -18.68
CA GLU A 359 -21.59 -0.79 -17.59
C GLU A 359 -21.12 -1.49 -16.31
N PHE A 360 -21.15 -0.76 -15.19
CA PHE A 360 -20.83 -1.27 -13.87
C PHE A 360 -21.90 -0.82 -12.90
N SER A 361 -22.76 -1.76 -12.50
CA SER A 361 -23.91 -1.50 -11.64
C SER A 361 -23.92 -2.45 -10.43
N PRO A 362 -24.10 -1.95 -9.19
CA PRO A 362 -24.34 -2.80 -8.04
C PRO A 362 -25.70 -3.49 -8.15
N THR A 363 -25.73 -4.80 -7.91
CA THR A 363 -26.97 -5.61 -7.97
C THR A 363 -27.54 -5.94 -6.60
N SER A 364 -26.83 -5.57 -5.52
CA SER A 364 -27.20 -5.83 -4.13
C SER A 364 -26.77 -4.66 -3.23
N GLY A 365 -27.44 -4.49 -2.09
CA GLY A 365 -27.17 -3.41 -1.14
C GLY A 365 -28.01 -2.14 -1.39
N LEU A 366 -27.70 -1.07 -0.65
CA LEU A 366 -28.45 0.20 -0.71
C LEU A 366 -28.04 1.09 -1.89
N CYS A 367 -26.91 0.80 -2.56
CA CYS A 367 -26.48 1.55 -3.74
C CYS A 367 -27.26 1.06 -4.97
N LYS A 368 -28.02 1.96 -5.60
CA LYS A 368 -28.80 1.67 -6.83
C LYS A 368 -28.26 2.35 -8.08
N LYS A 369 -27.18 3.15 -7.96
CA LYS A 369 -26.66 3.95 -9.07
C LYS A 369 -25.51 3.21 -9.75
N GLY A 370 -25.74 2.78 -10.99
CA GLY A 370 -24.70 2.25 -11.87
C GLY A 370 -23.96 3.33 -12.63
N ILE A 371 -22.85 2.93 -13.25
CA ILE A 371 -22.01 3.77 -14.11
C ILE A 371 -22.03 3.17 -15.51
N GLN A 372 -22.32 4.00 -16.50
CA GLN A 372 -22.43 3.59 -17.90
C GLN A 372 -21.46 4.39 -18.76
N CYS A 373 -20.70 3.66 -19.59
CA CYS A 373 -19.85 4.19 -20.64
C CYS A 373 -20.09 3.36 -21.92
N THR A 374 -21.24 3.60 -22.53
CA THR A 374 -21.78 2.80 -23.66
C THR A 374 -21.61 3.46 -25.03
N ALA A 375 -21.06 4.69 -25.07
CA ALA A 375 -20.79 5.40 -26.33
C ALA A 375 -19.74 4.66 -27.17
N ASP A 376 -19.93 4.59 -28.50
CA ASP A 376 -18.96 3.98 -29.42
C ASP A 376 -17.76 4.91 -29.66
N ILE A 377 -16.88 4.98 -28.66
CA ILE A 377 -15.67 5.81 -28.70
C ILE A 377 -14.68 5.27 -29.74
N VAL A 378 -14.66 3.97 -30.05
CA VAL A 378 -13.75 3.41 -31.06
C VAL A 378 -14.01 4.04 -32.43
N ARG A 379 -15.29 4.17 -32.84
CA ARG A 379 -15.63 4.83 -34.11
C ARG A 379 -15.39 6.33 -34.09
N GLN A 380 -15.61 6.97 -32.95
CA GLN A 380 -15.48 8.42 -32.79
C GLN A 380 -14.09 8.89 -32.40
N CYS A 381 -13.12 7.96 -32.27
CA CYS A 381 -11.80 8.24 -31.75
C CYS A 381 -11.10 9.34 -32.56
N PRO A 382 -10.52 10.37 -31.90
CA PRO A 382 -9.72 11.39 -32.55
C PRO A 382 -8.62 10.72 -33.37
N LYS A 383 -8.30 11.30 -34.55
CA LYS A 383 -7.40 10.66 -35.52
C LYS A 383 -6.04 10.32 -34.89
N GLU A 384 -5.57 11.18 -34.00
CA GLU A 384 -4.31 11.09 -33.27
C GLU A 384 -4.29 9.93 -32.27
N LEU A 385 -5.45 9.52 -31.76
CA LEU A 385 -5.58 8.50 -30.73
C LEU A 385 -6.03 7.14 -31.28
N LYS A 386 -6.29 7.03 -32.59
CA LYS A 386 -6.77 5.80 -33.21
C LYS A 386 -5.76 4.68 -33.01
N ALA A 387 -6.24 3.58 -32.44
CA ALA A 387 -5.49 2.34 -32.31
C ALA A 387 -6.25 1.20 -33.01
N PRO A 388 -5.57 0.14 -33.45
CA PRO A 388 -6.25 -1.02 -34.02
C PRO A 388 -7.27 -1.62 -33.03
N GLY A 389 -8.56 -1.41 -33.28
CA GLY A 389 -9.65 -1.95 -32.45
C GLY A 389 -9.90 -1.22 -31.12
N GLY A 390 -9.34 -0.02 -30.95
CA GLY A 390 -9.51 0.79 -29.74
C GLY A 390 -9.16 2.26 -29.95
N CYS A 391 -9.22 3.03 -28.87
CA CYS A 391 -8.84 4.44 -28.82
C CYS A 391 -7.84 4.61 -27.66
N ASN A 392 -6.60 4.98 -27.99
CA ASN A 392 -5.56 5.19 -26.99
C ASN A 392 -5.89 6.37 -26.09
N ASN A 393 -5.35 6.38 -24.89
CA ASN A 393 -5.26 7.61 -24.11
C ASN A 393 -4.12 8.50 -24.67
N PRO A 394 -4.19 9.82 -24.46
CA PRO A 394 -3.19 10.74 -24.98
C PRO A 394 -1.80 10.52 -24.37
N CYS A 395 -1.69 10.02 -23.13
CA CYS A 395 -0.39 9.71 -22.54
C CYS A 395 0.38 8.63 -23.34
N THR A 396 -0.32 7.59 -23.77
CA THR A 396 0.24 6.47 -24.55
C THR A 396 0.79 6.95 -25.90
N VAL A 397 0.16 7.95 -26.50
CA VAL A 397 0.52 8.48 -27.82
C VAL A 397 1.62 9.54 -27.71
N PHE A 398 1.39 10.56 -26.89
CA PHE A 398 2.23 11.76 -26.89
C PHE A 398 3.38 11.69 -25.88
N LYS A 399 3.24 10.93 -24.79
CA LYS A 399 4.27 10.75 -23.75
C LYS A 399 4.81 12.08 -23.19
N THR A 400 3.97 13.10 -23.10
CA THR A 400 4.35 14.42 -22.57
C THR A 400 3.75 14.64 -21.18
N GLN A 401 4.36 15.55 -20.41
CA GLN A 401 3.84 15.95 -19.09
C GLN A 401 2.37 16.40 -19.14
N GLN A 402 1.96 17.10 -20.20
CA GLN A 402 0.60 17.58 -20.36
C GLN A 402 -0.44 16.45 -20.37
N TYR A 403 -0.10 15.31 -20.97
CA TYR A 403 -1.02 14.19 -21.16
C TYR A 403 -0.80 13.03 -20.19
N CYS A 404 0.42 12.87 -19.68
CA CYS A 404 0.81 11.80 -18.77
C CYS A 404 0.89 12.21 -17.31
N CYS A 405 0.95 13.51 -17.03
CA CYS A 405 0.92 14.02 -15.67
C CYS A 405 2.06 13.47 -14.79
N TYR A 406 3.23 13.18 -15.38
CA TYR A 406 4.39 12.57 -14.72
C TYR A 406 4.85 13.33 -13.45
N TYR A 407 4.73 14.66 -13.45
CA TYR A 407 5.12 15.55 -12.34
C TYR A 407 3.92 16.08 -11.51
N GLY A 408 2.83 15.31 -11.40
CA GLY A 408 1.67 15.64 -10.56
C GLY A 408 0.45 16.16 -11.33
N LYS A 409 -0.37 17.00 -10.69
CA LYS A 409 -1.70 17.39 -11.21
C LYS A 409 -1.61 18.09 -12.56
N CYS A 410 -2.25 17.49 -13.55
CA CYS A 410 -2.49 18.07 -14.87
C CYS A 410 -3.93 18.58 -14.98
N GLY A 411 -4.12 19.65 -15.75
CA GLY A 411 -5.44 20.18 -16.06
C GLY A 411 -6.15 19.37 -17.16
N PRO A 412 -7.48 19.52 -17.31
CA PRO A 412 -8.21 18.89 -18.41
C PRO A 412 -7.65 19.30 -19.79
N THR A 413 -7.45 18.33 -20.66
CA THR A 413 -7.06 18.50 -22.06
C THR A 413 -8.27 18.33 -22.98
N ASP A 414 -8.14 18.70 -24.25
CA ASP A 414 -9.23 18.47 -25.21
C ASP A 414 -9.52 16.97 -25.41
N PHE A 415 -8.51 16.11 -25.30
CA PHE A 415 -8.69 14.67 -25.29
C PHE A 415 -9.42 14.17 -24.03
N SER A 416 -9.06 14.65 -22.84
CA SER A 416 -9.78 14.23 -21.62
C SER A 416 -11.23 14.73 -21.63
N LYS A 417 -11.48 15.94 -22.15
CA LYS A 417 -12.84 16.47 -22.40
C LYS A 417 -13.60 15.63 -23.42
N PHE A 418 -12.94 15.17 -24.48
CA PHE A 418 -13.54 14.28 -25.49
C PHE A 418 -14.06 12.98 -24.87
N PHE A 419 -13.25 12.31 -24.04
CA PHE A 419 -13.65 11.08 -23.34
C PHE A 419 -14.77 11.37 -22.32
N LYS A 420 -14.61 12.41 -21.50
CA LYS A 420 -15.61 12.79 -20.48
C LYS A 420 -16.96 13.15 -21.07
N ALA A 421 -16.99 13.83 -22.22
CA ALA A 421 -18.24 14.16 -22.91
C ALA A 421 -19.03 12.90 -23.37
N ARG A 422 -18.34 11.80 -23.67
CA ARG A 422 -18.94 10.54 -24.14
C ARG A 422 -19.28 9.57 -23.02
N CYS A 423 -18.54 9.66 -21.92
CA CYS A 423 -18.81 8.92 -20.70
C CYS A 423 -18.78 9.87 -19.49
N PRO A 424 -19.84 10.66 -19.25
CA PRO A 424 -19.84 11.70 -18.21
C PRO A 424 -19.66 11.18 -16.78
N ASN A 425 -20.06 9.94 -16.55
CA ASN A 425 -19.98 9.28 -15.24
C ASN A 425 -18.72 8.40 -15.08
N ALA A 426 -17.91 8.28 -16.13
CA ALA A 426 -16.59 7.63 -16.08
C ALA A 426 -15.51 8.61 -15.63
#